data_AF-X6JED9-F1
#
_entry.id   AF-X6JED9-F1
#
_cell.length_a   1.000
_cell.length_b   1.000
_cell.length_c   1.000
_cell.angle_alpha   90.00
_cell.angle_beta   90.00
_cell.angle_gamma   90.00
#
_symmetry.space_group_name_H-M   'P 1'
#
loop_
_entity.id
_entity.type
_entity.pdbx_description
1 polymer ?
#
loop_
_entity_poly.entity_id
_entity_poly.type
_entity_poly.pdbx_seq_one_letter_code
_entity_poly.pdbx_strand_id
1 'polypeptide(L)'
;MLIGIPSLLGPELLATLRAMGHGDEIALVDGNYPAEEQANRLIRADGLHLIPVLDAILSVLPVDDFVPEALFRASVKGDPSVADPVHHEIETICTRRAPGRKVVALAGADFYARVRSAYAIVGTSEPRLYANIIIRKGVIYPPENKKS
;
A
#
# COMPACT_ATOMS: atom_id res chain seq x y z
N MET A 1 5.16 15.48 13.94
CA MET A 1 5.98 14.28 14.26
C MET A 1 5.54 13.73 15.61
N LEU A 2 5.67 12.42 15.83
CA LEU A 2 5.29 11.72 17.06
C LEU A 2 6.37 10.70 17.45
N ILE A 3 6.47 10.36 18.73
CA ILE A 3 7.43 9.34 19.21
C ILE A 3 6.98 7.97 18.72
N GLY A 4 7.89 7.22 18.07
CA GLY A 4 7.63 5.85 17.59
C GLY A 4 6.82 5.75 16.29
N ILE A 5 6.50 6.87 15.63
CA ILE A 5 5.77 6.89 14.36
C ILE A 5 6.66 7.53 13.28
N PRO A 6 6.82 6.91 12.09
CA PRO A 6 7.62 7.51 11.02
C PRO A 6 7.13 8.91 10.64
N SER A 7 8.04 9.87 10.52
CA SER A 7 7.71 11.26 10.18
C SER A 7 7.14 11.43 8.77
N LEU A 8 7.32 10.43 7.90
CA LEU A 8 6.71 10.35 6.57
C LEU A 8 5.18 10.21 6.64
N LEU A 9 4.65 9.70 7.75
CA LEU A 9 3.21 9.60 7.96
C LEU A 9 2.68 10.95 8.45
N GLY A 10 2.33 11.82 7.49
CA GLY A 10 1.69 13.10 7.75
C GLY A 10 0.35 12.96 8.49
N PRO A 11 -0.19 14.05 9.05
CA PRO A 11 -1.39 14.01 9.88
C PRO A 11 -2.61 13.43 9.15
N GLU A 12 -2.81 13.81 7.89
CA GLU A 12 -3.91 13.30 7.07
C GLU A 12 -3.75 11.82 6.74
N LEU A 13 -2.55 11.38 6.38
CA LEU A 13 -2.27 9.96 6.11
C LEU A 13 -2.53 9.11 7.36
N LEU A 14 -2.06 9.53 8.53
CA LEU A 14 -2.32 8.83 9.79
C LEU A 14 -3.82 8.76 10.10
N ALA A 15 -4.56 9.86 9.93
CA ALA A 15 -6.00 9.89 10.15
C ALA A 15 -6.72 8.90 9.21
N THR A 16 -6.38 8.90 7.92
CA THR A 16 -6.92 7.96 6.93
C THR A 16 -6.63 6.51 7.29
N LEU A 17 -5.37 6.16 7.56
CA LEU A 17 -4.98 4.80 7.94
C LEU A 17 -5.73 4.33 9.20
N ARG A 18 -5.96 5.23 10.17
CA ARG A 18 -6.65 4.91 11.42
C ARG A 18 -8.16 4.75 11.22
N ALA A 19 -8.75 5.50 10.29
CA ALA A 19 -10.17 5.48 9.95
C ALA A 19 -10.59 4.29 9.09
N MET A 20 -9.67 3.75 8.27
CA MET A 20 -9.92 2.54 7.48
C MET A 20 -10.39 1.36 8.36
N GLY A 21 -11.37 0.61 7.89
CA GLY A 21 -11.82 -0.65 8.46
C GLY A 21 -11.04 -1.86 7.92
N HIS A 22 -11.31 -3.03 8.46
CA HIS A 22 -10.81 -4.28 7.87
C HIS A 22 -11.41 -4.44 6.46
N GLY A 23 -10.54 -4.76 5.50
CA GLY A 23 -10.90 -4.95 4.11
C GLY A 23 -10.88 -3.68 3.26
N ASP A 24 -10.74 -2.51 3.86
CA ASP A 24 -10.45 -1.29 3.09
C ASP A 24 -9.08 -1.38 2.44
N GLU A 25 -8.96 -0.79 1.26
CA GLU A 25 -7.72 -0.79 0.48
C GLU A 25 -7.17 0.62 0.35
N ILE A 26 -5.84 0.74 0.41
CA ILE A 26 -5.12 1.98 0.13
C ILE A 26 -4.13 1.72 -0.99
N ALA A 27 -4.12 2.59 -2.00
CA ALA A 27 -3.17 2.52 -3.09
C ALA A 27 -2.05 3.54 -2.88
N LEU A 28 -0.80 3.14 -3.08
CA LEU A 28 0.33 4.04 -3.23
C LEU A 28 0.69 4.06 -4.71
N VAL A 29 0.74 5.25 -5.29
CA VAL A 29 0.95 5.41 -6.73
C VAL A 29 2.16 6.25 -7.06
N ASP A 30 2.77 5.95 -8.21
CA ASP A 30 3.94 6.61 -8.76
C ASP A 30 3.61 8.02 -9.29
N GLY A 31 4.65 8.80 -9.59
CA GLY A 31 4.50 10.19 -10.01
C GLY A 31 3.85 10.40 -11.38
N ASN A 32 3.65 9.33 -12.16
CA ASN A 32 2.99 9.37 -13.46
C ASN A 32 1.52 8.92 -13.37
N TYR A 33 1.08 8.40 -12.23
CA TYR A 33 -0.29 7.96 -12.05
C TYR A 33 -1.25 9.15 -12.03
N PRO A 34 -2.42 9.08 -12.71
CA PRO A 34 -3.43 10.14 -12.72
C PRO A 34 -4.23 10.17 -11.40
N ALA A 35 -3.55 10.45 -10.28
CA ALA A 35 -4.13 10.32 -8.94
C ALA A 35 -5.24 11.35 -8.68
N GLU A 36 -5.09 12.57 -9.18
CA GLU A 36 -6.09 13.65 -9.08
C GLU A 36 -7.43 13.27 -9.73
N GLU A 37 -7.39 12.55 -10.85
CA GLU A 37 -8.59 12.14 -11.58
C GLU A 37 -9.28 10.95 -10.92
N GLN A 38 -8.50 10.02 -10.37
CA GLN A 38 -8.99 8.68 -10.03
C GLN A 38 -9.23 8.44 -8.54
N ALA A 39 -8.71 9.31 -7.67
CA ALA A 39 -8.85 9.12 -6.24
C ALA A 39 -10.24 9.54 -5.74
N ASN A 40 -10.90 8.65 -4.98
CA ASN A 40 -12.01 9.05 -4.13
C ASN A 40 -11.53 9.96 -2.98
N ARG A 41 -10.34 9.64 -2.43
CA ARG A 41 -9.62 10.46 -1.47
C ARG A 41 -8.16 10.48 -1.84
N LEU A 42 -7.62 11.65 -2.13
CA LEU A 42 -6.23 11.81 -2.50
C LEU A 42 -5.43 12.37 -1.33
N ILE A 43 -4.29 11.74 -1.03
CA ILE A 43 -3.29 12.25 -0.11
C ILE A 43 -2.01 12.47 -0.91
N ARG A 44 -1.54 13.71 -0.96
CA ARG A 44 -0.30 14.07 -1.67
C ARG A 44 0.91 13.78 -0.78
N ALA A 45 1.84 12.98 -1.29
CA ALA A 45 3.14 12.67 -0.72
C ALA A 45 4.26 13.14 -1.68
N ASP A 46 4.11 14.38 -2.16
CA ASP A 46 5.01 14.98 -3.14
C ASP A 46 6.45 15.08 -2.63
N GLY A 47 7.41 14.85 -3.52
CA GLY A 47 8.84 14.80 -3.22
C GLY A 47 9.30 13.52 -2.53
N LEU A 48 8.39 12.60 -2.21
CA LEU A 48 8.72 11.31 -1.58
C LEU A 48 8.73 10.17 -2.60
N HIS A 49 9.69 9.26 -2.43
CA HIS A 49 9.72 7.99 -3.15
C HIS A 49 8.72 6.99 -2.55
N LEU A 50 8.28 6.03 -3.36
CA LEU A 50 7.24 5.08 -2.95
C LEU A 50 7.73 4.11 -1.89
N ILE A 51 8.97 3.62 -2.00
CA ILE A 51 9.50 2.57 -1.11
C ILE A 51 9.56 3.03 0.37
N PRO A 52 10.09 4.22 0.72
CA PRO A 52 10.03 4.72 2.10
C PRO A 52 8.61 4.93 2.63
N VAL A 53 7.67 5.37 1.78
CA VAL A 53 6.26 5.58 2.16
C VAL A 53 5.57 4.24 2.41
N LEU A 54 5.81 3.24 1.56
CA LEU A 54 5.33 1.87 1.74
C LEU A 54 5.83 1.28 3.08
N ASP A 55 7.13 1.41 3.35
CA ASP A 55 7.71 0.94 4.62
C ASP A 55 7.08 1.62 5.83
N ALA A 56 6.85 2.93 5.75
CA ALA A 56 6.22 3.70 6.81
C ALA A 56 4.77 3.25 7.04
N ILE A 57 3.97 3.08 5.98
CA ILE A 57 2.58 2.64 6.09
C ILE A 57 2.51 1.25 6.72
N LEU A 58 3.28 0.30 6.21
CA LEU A 58 3.28 -1.08 6.74
C LEU A 58 3.92 -1.22 8.13
N SER A 59 4.55 -0.16 8.66
CA SER A 59 4.98 -0.14 10.06
C SER A 59 3.83 0.02 11.07
N VAL A 60 2.67 0.51 10.62
CA VAL A 60 1.50 0.78 11.47
C VAL A 60 0.21 0.13 10.97
N LEU A 61 0.15 -0.26 9.69
CA LEU A 61 -1.03 -0.84 9.06
C LEU A 61 -0.94 -2.38 9.01
N PRO A 62 -1.83 -3.13 9.69
CA PRO A 62 -1.88 -4.58 9.53
C PRO A 62 -2.35 -4.94 8.11
N VAL A 63 -1.76 -5.98 7.53
CA VAL A 63 -2.17 -6.52 6.22
C VAL A 63 -3.21 -7.62 6.43
N ASP A 64 -4.22 -7.65 5.58
CA ASP A 64 -5.33 -8.61 5.65
C ASP A 64 -4.85 -10.07 5.50
N ASP A 65 -5.14 -10.88 6.50
CA ASP A 65 -4.85 -12.30 6.61
C ASP A 65 -6.10 -13.19 6.48
N PHE A 66 -7.29 -12.62 6.29
CA PHE A 66 -8.55 -13.34 6.09
C PHE A 66 -8.76 -13.74 4.62
N VAL A 67 -7.92 -13.21 3.73
CA VAL A 67 -7.95 -13.49 2.29
C VAL A 67 -6.62 -14.08 1.82
N PRO A 68 -6.60 -14.88 0.75
CA PRO A 68 -5.36 -15.42 0.21
C PRO A 68 -4.35 -14.33 -0.18
N GLU A 69 -4.84 -13.20 -0.69
CA GLU A 69 -4.03 -12.12 -1.29
C GLU A 69 -4.50 -10.75 -0.78
N ALA A 70 -3.56 -9.92 -0.31
CA ALA A 70 -3.85 -8.62 0.27
C ALA A 70 -2.86 -7.52 -0.14
N LEU A 71 -1.87 -7.87 -0.95
CA LEU A 71 -0.83 -6.97 -1.46
C LEU A 71 -0.77 -7.16 -2.96
N PHE A 72 -0.97 -6.09 -3.72
CA PHE A 72 -1.03 -6.16 -5.17
C PHE A 72 -0.11 -5.11 -5.77
N ARG A 73 0.71 -5.48 -6.75
CA ARG A 73 1.52 -4.52 -7.51
C ARG A 73 1.06 -4.44 -8.96
N ALA A 74 1.33 -3.31 -9.60
CA ALA A 74 1.20 -3.21 -11.04
C ALA A 74 2.20 -4.13 -11.76
N SER A 75 1.87 -4.48 -13.00
CA SER A 75 2.71 -5.30 -13.87
C SER A 75 3.34 -4.46 -14.98
N VAL A 76 4.58 -4.78 -15.35
CA VAL A 76 5.29 -4.09 -16.44
C VAL A 76 4.51 -4.31 -17.73
N LYS A 77 3.97 -3.24 -18.32
CA LYS A 77 3.14 -3.30 -19.54
C LYS A 77 1.97 -4.31 -19.43
N GLY A 78 1.51 -4.60 -18.22
CA GLY A 78 0.43 -5.55 -17.98
C GLY A 78 0.82 -7.02 -17.97
N ASP A 79 2.11 -7.38 -18.04
CA ASP A 79 2.60 -8.76 -17.94
C ASP A 79 3.00 -9.12 -16.49
N PRO A 80 2.21 -9.96 -15.78
CA PRO A 80 2.49 -10.32 -14.39
C PRO A 80 3.76 -11.14 -14.19
N SER A 81 4.28 -11.78 -15.25
CA SER A 81 5.51 -12.58 -15.18
C SER A 81 6.78 -11.75 -15.13
N VAL A 82 6.69 -10.45 -15.45
CA VAL A 82 7.83 -9.53 -15.51
C VAL A 82 7.91 -8.69 -14.24
N ALA A 83 9.13 -8.53 -13.74
CA ALA A 83 9.45 -7.69 -12.60
C ALA A 83 10.63 -6.75 -12.90
N ASP A 84 10.48 -5.48 -12.53
CA ASP A 84 11.56 -4.48 -12.54
C ASP A 84 12.16 -4.36 -11.12
N PRO A 85 13.33 -3.72 -10.95
CA PRO A 85 13.97 -3.58 -9.64
C PRO A 85 13.05 -3.02 -8.53
N VAL A 86 12.17 -2.07 -8.85
CA VAL A 86 11.22 -1.50 -7.90
C VAL A 86 10.23 -2.54 -7.36
N HIS A 87 9.86 -3.55 -8.15
CA HIS A 87 8.98 -4.63 -7.71
C HIS A 87 9.68 -5.52 -6.68
N HIS A 88 10.97 -5.81 -6.85
CA HIS A 88 11.73 -6.55 -5.86
C HIS A 88 11.94 -5.76 -4.56
N GLU A 89 12.11 -4.44 -4.65
CA GLU A 89 12.14 -3.56 -3.47
C GLU A 89 10.79 -3.59 -2.73
N ILE A 90 9.67 -3.50 -3.45
CA ILE A 90 8.32 -3.65 -2.88
C ILE A 90 8.16 -5.00 -2.18
N GLU A 91 8.52 -6.11 -2.85
CA GLU A 91 8.46 -7.46 -2.31
C GLU A 91 9.33 -7.63 -1.05
N THR A 92 10.50 -6.98 -1.03
CA THR A 92 11.41 -6.99 0.12
C THR A 92 10.79 -6.29 1.34
N ILE A 93 10.20 -5.09 1.14
CA ILE A 93 9.51 -4.38 2.21
C ILE A 93 8.32 -5.18 2.73
N CYS A 94 7.48 -5.69 1.83
CA CYS A 94 6.30 -6.48 2.17
C CYS A 94 6.68 -7.75 2.93
N THR A 95 7.72 -8.48 2.51
CA THR A 95 8.20 -9.67 3.22
C THR A 95 8.64 -9.35 4.64
N ARG A 96 9.32 -8.21 4.85
CA ARG A 96 9.79 -7.78 6.16
C ARG A 96 8.66 -7.29 7.08
N ARG A 97 7.68 -6.56 6.54
CA ARG A 97 6.62 -5.90 7.32
C ARG A 97 5.35 -6.74 7.48
N ALA A 98 5.07 -7.61 6.52
CA ALA A 98 3.91 -8.48 6.48
C ALA A 98 4.34 -9.93 6.15
N PRO A 99 5.14 -10.57 7.03
CA PRO A 99 5.68 -11.90 6.77
C PRO A 99 4.57 -12.91 6.47
N GLY A 100 4.80 -13.76 5.46
CA GLY A 100 3.82 -14.74 4.98
C GLY A 100 2.77 -14.19 4.01
N ARG A 101 2.73 -12.87 3.76
CA ARG A 101 1.86 -12.26 2.74
C ARG A 101 2.64 -12.08 1.44
N LYS A 102 2.16 -12.71 0.36
CA LYS A 102 2.76 -12.58 -0.97
C LYS A 102 2.26 -11.31 -1.64
N VAL A 103 3.14 -10.65 -2.39
CA VAL A 103 2.77 -9.58 -3.31
C VAL A 103 2.35 -10.21 -4.62
N VAL A 104 1.15 -9.86 -5.10
CA VAL A 104 0.56 -10.41 -6.32
C VAL A 104 0.67 -9.39 -7.44
N ALA A 105 1.20 -9.81 -8.58
CA ALA A 105 1.26 -9.00 -9.77
C ALA A 105 -0.10 -9.03 -10.49
N LEU A 106 -0.68 -7.85 -10.74
CA LEU A 106 -1.94 -7.74 -11.49
C LEU A 106 -1.72 -7.03 -12.82
N ALA A 107 -2.43 -7.46 -13.85
CA ALA A 107 -2.47 -6.78 -15.14
C ALA A 107 -3.13 -5.40 -14.99
N GLY A 108 -2.84 -4.49 -15.93
CA GLY A 108 -3.25 -3.08 -15.82
C GLY A 108 -4.75 -2.88 -15.61
N ALA A 109 -5.61 -3.60 -16.34
CA ALA A 109 -7.06 -3.43 -16.23
C ALA A 109 -7.58 -3.74 -14.80
N ASP A 110 -7.21 -4.91 -14.28
CA ASP A 110 -7.63 -5.36 -12.95
C ASP A 110 -7.00 -4.52 -11.84
N PHE A 111 -5.71 -4.20 -11.99
CA PHE A 111 -5.00 -3.36 -11.03
C PHE A 111 -5.63 -1.97 -10.94
N TYR A 112 -5.83 -1.29 -12.08
CA TYR A 112 -6.37 0.07 -12.08
C TYR A 112 -7.84 0.14 -11.68
N ALA A 113 -8.64 -0.89 -11.97
CA ALA A 113 -10.00 -1.00 -11.42
C ALA A 113 -9.98 -1.06 -9.89
N ARG A 114 -9.03 -1.78 -9.32
CA ARG A 114 -8.84 -1.88 -7.87
C ARG A 114 -8.33 -0.57 -7.26
N VAL A 115 -7.38 0.11 -7.89
CA VAL A 115 -6.91 1.44 -7.44
C VAL A 115 -8.06 2.45 -7.37
N ARG A 116 -8.91 2.53 -8.40
CA ARG A 116 -10.08 3.42 -8.42
C ARG A 116 -11.10 3.11 -7.33
N SER A 117 -11.15 1.86 -6.88
CA SER A 117 -12.07 1.39 -5.84
C SER A 117 -11.48 1.51 -4.43
N ALA A 118 -10.20 1.89 -4.31
CA ALA A 118 -9.53 2.00 -3.02
C ALA A 118 -10.15 3.11 -2.15
N TYR A 119 -10.08 2.91 -0.83
CA TYR A 119 -10.54 3.87 0.17
C TYR A 119 -9.81 5.23 0.06
N ALA A 120 -8.52 5.18 -0.27
CA ALA A 120 -7.68 6.33 -0.53
C ALA A 120 -6.52 5.99 -1.48
N ILE A 121 -6.03 7.01 -2.17
CA ILE A 121 -4.80 6.97 -2.97
C ILE A 121 -3.77 7.90 -2.33
N VAL A 122 -2.55 7.41 -2.17
CA VAL A 122 -1.37 8.21 -1.79
C VAL A 122 -0.55 8.45 -3.06
N GLY A 123 -0.59 9.67 -3.57
CA GLY A 123 0.19 10.09 -4.74
C GLY A 123 1.62 10.45 -4.33
N THR A 124 2.61 9.67 -4.77
CA THR A 124 4.03 9.93 -4.50
C THR A 124 4.70 10.63 -5.68
N SER A 125 5.98 10.97 -5.56
CA SER A 125 6.80 11.43 -6.67
C SER A 125 7.79 10.36 -7.16
N GLU A 126 7.48 9.08 -6.95
CA GLU A 126 8.30 7.98 -7.45
C GLU A 126 8.41 8.05 -8.99
N PRO A 127 9.61 8.25 -9.56
CA PRO A 127 9.76 8.37 -11.01
C PRO A 127 9.74 7.03 -11.74
N ARG A 128 9.98 5.91 -11.04
CA ARG A 128 10.03 4.57 -11.65
C ARG A 128 8.63 4.13 -12.06
N LEU A 129 8.49 3.69 -13.31
CA LEU A 129 7.23 3.25 -13.87
C LEU A 129 6.73 1.96 -13.21
N TYR A 130 5.42 1.78 -13.19
CA TYR A 130 4.76 0.58 -12.67
C TYR A 130 5.02 0.31 -11.18
N ALA A 131 5.50 1.29 -10.42
CA ALA A 131 5.82 1.14 -9.00
C ALA A 131 4.57 1.07 -8.09
N ASN A 132 3.37 1.21 -8.65
CA ASN A 132 2.11 1.26 -7.92
C ASN A 132 1.85 -0.03 -7.10
N ILE A 133 1.37 0.12 -5.88
CA ILE A 133 0.98 -0.97 -4.97
C ILE A 133 -0.33 -0.68 -4.26
N ILE A 134 -1.13 -1.71 -4.00
CA ILE A 134 -2.36 -1.68 -3.21
C ILE A 134 -2.16 -2.55 -1.98
N ILE A 135 -2.59 -2.05 -0.83
CA ILE A 135 -2.56 -2.75 0.46
C ILE A 135 -3.99 -2.86 0.98
N ARG A 136 -4.43 -4.08 1.27
CA ARG A 136 -5.70 -4.35 1.96
C ARG A 136 -5.48 -4.45 3.46
N LYS A 137 -6.23 -3.66 4.23
CA LYS A 137 -6.09 -3.56 5.68
C LYS A 137 -6.66 -4.80 6.39
N GLY A 138 -5.85 -5.38 7.27
CA GLY A 138 -6.24 -6.50 8.14
C GLY A 138 -6.87 -6.06 9.45
N VAL A 139 -6.92 -7.01 10.38
CA VAL A 139 -7.42 -6.80 11.75
C VAL A 139 -6.27 -6.57 12.73
N ILE A 140 -6.58 -5.91 13.84
CA ILE A 140 -5.73 -5.95 15.04
C ILE A 140 -6.42 -6.92 16.00
N TYR A 141 -5.77 -8.04 16.29
CA TYR A 141 -6.32 -9.04 17.19
C TYR A 141 -6.43 -8.47 18.61
N PRO A 142 -7.55 -8.70 19.32
CA PRO A 142 -7.63 -8.35 20.72
C PRO A 142 -6.53 -9.09 21.48
N PRO A 143 -5.99 -8.52 22.56
CA PRO A 143 -5.05 -9.25 23.40
C PRO A 143 -5.70 -10.56 23.84
N GLU A 144 -4.99 -11.68 23.68
CA GLU A 144 -5.43 -12.95 24.23
C GLU A 144 -5.69 -12.74 25.73
N ASN A 145 -6.93 -12.95 26.17
CA ASN A 145 -7.20 -13.10 27.59
C ASN A 145 -6.46 -14.36 28.02
N LYS A 146 -5.27 -14.22 28.59
CA LYS A 146 -4.62 -15.28 29.36
C LYS A 146 -5.49 -15.59 30.58
N LYS A 147 -6.56 -16.35 30.37
CA LYS A 147 -7.35 -17.03 31.39
C LYS A 147 -7.32 -18.51 31.06
N SER A 148 -6.32 -19.19 31.61
CA SER A 148 -6.33 -20.56 32.17
C SER A 148 -4.90 -20.90 32.57
#